data_AF-A0A2S9FQZ5-F1
#
_entry.id   AF-A0A2S9FQZ5-F1
#
_cell.length_a   1.000
_cell.length_b   1.000
_cell.length_c   1.000
_cell.angle_alpha   90.00
_cell.angle_beta   90.00
_cell.angle_gamma   90.00
#
_symmetry.space_group_name_H-M   'P 1'
#
loop_
_entity.id
_entity.type
_entity.pdbx_description
1 polymer ?
#
loop_
_entity_poly.entity_id
_entity_poly.type
_entity_poly.pdbx_seq_one_letter_code
_entity_poly.pdbx_strand_id
1 'polypeptide(L)'
;IVGVFTDLAGPAPPGLEFSATVDTRYSTSPTWLKLLAMIVGVVEHVQRAERDQRHRHADGRRHKRFLPQRWWSLSPLDGVVAAVLVWWHFVGANTADDG
;
A
#
# COMPACT_ATOMS: atom_id res chain seq x y z
N ILE A 1 7.56 -24.20 -14.56
CA ILE A 1 8.26 -24.60 -15.81
C ILE A 1 9.47 -23.70 -15.94
N VAL A 2 10.68 -24.25 -16.05
CA VAL A 2 11.92 -23.47 -16.24
C VAL A 2 12.37 -23.41 -17.71
N GLY A 3 11.70 -24.17 -18.58
CA GLY A 3 11.89 -24.19 -20.03
C GLY A 3 11.33 -25.47 -20.66
N VAL A 4 11.35 -25.53 -21.99
CA VAL A 4 11.10 -26.73 -22.80
C VAL A 4 12.35 -26.94 -23.65
N PHE A 5 13.08 -28.02 -23.40
CA PHE A 5 14.40 -28.26 -24.00
C PHE A 5 14.40 -29.54 -24.84
N THR A 6 15.14 -29.53 -25.95
CA THR A 6 15.35 -30.69 -26.83
C THR A 6 16.74 -30.61 -27.46
N ASP A 7 17.41 -31.75 -27.60
CA ASP A 7 18.67 -31.89 -28.33
C ASP A 7 18.45 -32.33 -29.79
N LEU A 8 17.18 -32.53 -30.20
CA LEU A 8 16.84 -32.86 -31.57
C LEU A 8 17.07 -31.64 -32.47
N ALA A 9 17.91 -31.84 -33.49
CA ALA A 9 18.15 -30.87 -34.55
C ALA A 9 17.41 -31.31 -35.82
N GLY A 10 16.88 -30.33 -36.57
CA GLY A 10 16.12 -30.58 -37.79
C GLY A 10 14.69 -30.01 -37.72
N PRO A 11 13.91 -30.15 -38.81
CA PRO A 11 12.56 -29.61 -38.87
C PRO A 11 11.64 -30.33 -37.86
N ALA A 12 10.84 -29.55 -37.13
CA ALA A 12 9.81 -30.10 -36.25
C ALA A 12 8.79 -30.91 -37.07
N PRO A 13 8.46 -32.15 -36.67
CA PRO A 13 7.47 -32.94 -37.38
C PRO A 13 6.08 -32.32 -37.25
N PRO A 14 5.19 -32.54 -38.23
CA PRO A 14 3.82 -32.08 -38.15
C PRO A 14 3.12 -32.69 -36.92
N GLY A 15 2.42 -31.86 -36.15
CA GLY A 15 1.70 -32.27 -34.93
C GLY A 15 2.50 -32.13 -33.62
N LEU A 16 3.73 -31.61 -33.66
CA LEU A 16 4.46 -31.28 -32.43
C LEU A 16 3.87 -30.00 -31.79
N GLU A 17 3.16 -30.15 -30.68
CA GLU A 17 2.57 -29.05 -29.91
C GLU A 17 2.90 -29.17 -28.42
N PHE A 18 3.17 -28.04 -27.77
CA PHE A 18 3.33 -27.95 -26.33
C PHE A 18 2.35 -26.90 -25.79
N SER A 19 1.57 -27.28 -24.77
CA SER A 19 0.64 -26.39 -24.09
C SER A 19 0.87 -26.43 -22.59
N ALA A 20 0.93 -25.25 -21.97
CA ALA A 20 1.05 -25.09 -20.53
C ALA A 20 0.23 -23.90 -20.03
N THR A 21 -0.71 -24.17 -19.13
CA THR A 21 -1.45 -23.15 -18.40
C THR A 21 -0.68 -22.80 -17.13
N VAL A 22 0.02 -21.67 -17.13
CA VAL A 22 0.77 -21.17 -15.96
C VAL A 22 -0.22 -20.72 -14.88
N ASP A 23 0.10 -20.98 -13.60
CA ASP A 23 -0.70 -20.45 -12.49
C ASP A 23 -0.55 -18.93 -12.40
N THR A 24 -1.59 -18.22 -12.81
CA THR A 24 -1.69 -16.75 -12.76
C THR A 24 -2.81 -16.29 -11.82
N ARG A 25 -3.27 -17.14 -10.89
CA ARG A 25 -4.45 -16.87 -10.05
C ARG A 25 -4.39 -15.56 -9.24
N TYR A 26 -3.21 -15.03 -8.98
CA TYR A 26 -3.01 -13.76 -8.26
C TYR A 26 -2.76 -12.55 -9.18
N SER A 27 -2.51 -12.76 -10.45
CA SER A 27 -2.30 -11.71 -11.46
C SER A 27 -3.64 -11.23 -12.01
N THR A 28 -4.40 -10.51 -11.17
CA THR A 28 -5.75 -10.06 -11.50
C THR A 28 -5.88 -8.54 -11.42
N SER A 29 -6.85 -7.99 -12.16
CA SER A 29 -7.26 -6.59 -12.08
C SER A 29 -8.71 -6.50 -11.58
N PRO A 30 -9.09 -5.47 -10.81
CA PRO A 30 -10.46 -5.31 -10.36
C PRO A 30 -11.40 -5.12 -11.55
N THR A 31 -12.56 -5.78 -11.52
CA THR A 31 -13.65 -5.50 -12.46
C THR A 31 -14.25 -4.13 -12.16
N TRP A 32 -14.99 -3.56 -13.12
CA TRP A 32 -15.72 -2.31 -12.90
C TRP A 32 -16.68 -2.36 -11.71
N LEU A 33 -17.38 -3.48 -11.53
CA LEU A 33 -18.27 -3.67 -10.39
C LEU A 33 -17.51 -3.57 -9.06
N LYS A 34 -16.39 -4.28 -8.93
CA LYS A 34 -15.55 -4.23 -7.73
C LYS A 34 -14.99 -2.83 -7.50
N LEU A 35 -14.52 -2.18 -8.55
CA LEU A 35 -13.96 -0.83 -8.48
C LEU A 35 -15.01 0.18 -8.02
N LEU A 36 -16.21 0.16 -8.60
CA LEU A 36 -17.30 1.04 -8.20
C LEU A 36 -17.74 0.79 -6.76
N ALA A 37 -17.85 -0.48 -6.33
CA ALA A 37 -18.19 -0.82 -4.95
C ALA A 37 -17.15 -0.29 -3.95
N MET A 38 -15.86 -0.38 -4.26
CA MET A 38 -14.80 0.20 -3.43
C MET A 38 -14.93 1.72 -3.32
N ILE A 39 -15.17 2.41 -4.43
CA ILE A 39 -15.34 3.88 -4.44
C ILE A 39 -16.57 4.26 -3.59
N VAL A 40 -17.71 3.62 -3.81
CA VAL A 40 -18.94 3.89 -3.07
C VAL A 40 -18.74 3.66 -1.57
N GLY A 41 -18.11 2.54 -1.20
CA GLY A 41 -17.82 2.24 0.21
C GLY A 41 -16.92 3.29 0.88
N VAL A 42 -15.89 3.78 0.19
CA VAL A 42 -15.03 4.87 0.71
C VAL A 42 -15.83 6.17 0.83
N VAL A 43 -16.64 6.53 -0.17
CA VAL A 43 -17.46 7.74 -0.14
C VAL A 43 -18.47 7.70 1.01
N GLU A 44 -19.17 6.58 1.19
CA GLU A 44 -20.12 6.39 2.29
C GLU A 44 -19.41 6.47 3.65
N HIS A 45 -18.22 5.88 3.79
CA HIS A 45 -17.43 5.96 5.02
C HIS A 45 -17.07 7.42 5.37
N VAL A 46 -16.62 8.20 4.38
CA VAL A 46 -16.31 9.62 4.57
C VAL A 46 -17.55 10.41 4.93
N GLN A 47 -18.68 10.18 4.25
CA GLN A 47 -19.96 10.84 4.55
C GLN A 47 -20.44 10.53 5.97
N ARG A 48 -20.29 9.29 6.43
CA ARG A 48 -20.61 8.89 7.80
C ARG A 48 -19.72 9.63 8.81
N ALA A 49 -18.41 9.63 8.60
CA ALA A 49 -17.48 10.34 9.47
C ALA A 49 -17.77 11.85 9.56
N GLU A 50 -18.17 12.45 8.44
CA GLU A 50 -18.58 13.85 8.38
C GLU A 50 -19.88 14.11 9.17
N ARG A 51 -20.89 13.25 9.02
CA ARG A 51 -22.13 13.33 9.82
C ARG A 51 -21.84 13.18 11.31
N ASP A 52 -21.02 12.21 11.69
CA ASP A 52 -20.60 12.00 13.08
C ASP A 52 -19.87 13.25 13.63
N GLN A 53 -19.00 13.87 12.83
CA GLN A 53 -18.34 15.11 13.21
C GLN A 53 -19.33 16.26 13.40
N ARG A 54 -20.33 16.39 12.52
CA ARG A 54 -21.41 17.38 12.64
C ARG A 54 -22.23 17.16 13.92
N HIS A 55 -22.54 15.91 14.27
CA HIS A 55 -23.19 15.56 15.53
C HIS A 55 -22.33 15.96 16.74
N ARG A 56 -21.03 15.65 16.75
CA ARG A 56 -20.11 16.07 17.83
C ARG A 56 -20.04 17.59 18.01
N HIS A 57 -20.21 18.36 16.94
CA HIS A 57 -20.25 19.83 17.01
C HIS A 57 -21.57 20.37 17.58
N ALA A 58 -22.67 19.63 17.45
CA ALA A 58 -23.96 19.98 18.06
C ALA A 58 -23.92 19.86 19.60
N ASP A 59 -23.09 18.96 20.14
CA ASP A 59 -22.89 18.74 21.58
C ASP A 59 -22.09 19.85 22.29
N GLY A 60 -21.83 20.99 21.63
CA GLY A 60 -21.23 22.19 22.21
C GLY A 60 -19.71 22.12 22.46
N ARG A 61 -19.07 20.96 22.29
CA ARG A 61 -17.61 20.80 22.44
C ARG A 61 -16.89 21.16 21.13
N ARG A 62 -16.55 22.43 20.96
CA ARG A 62 -15.77 22.89 19.80
C ARG A 62 -14.28 22.61 20.00
N HIS A 63 -13.66 21.94 19.04
CA HIS A 63 -12.20 21.87 18.93
C HIS A 63 -11.68 23.28 18.59
N LYS A 64 -10.93 23.91 19.50
CA LYS A 64 -10.35 25.25 19.28
C LYS A 64 -9.10 25.23 18.39
N ARG A 65 -8.42 24.09 18.29
CA ARG A 65 -7.22 23.89 17.46
C ARG A 65 -7.21 22.48 16.91
N PHE A 66 -6.80 22.31 15.64
CA PHE A 66 -6.61 21.00 15.03
C PHE A 66 -5.33 20.33 15.56
N LEU A 67 -4.26 21.12 15.72
CA LEU A 67 -2.98 20.68 16.27
C LEU A 67 -2.77 21.27 17.68
N PRO A 68 -2.04 20.58 18.56
CA PRO A 68 -1.66 21.12 19.88
C PRO A 68 -0.90 22.45 19.78
N GLN A 69 -0.93 23.26 20.85
CA GLN A 69 -0.31 24.59 20.87
C GLN A 69 1.17 24.63 20.48
N ARG A 70 1.91 23.58 20.85
CA ARG A 70 3.37 23.49 20.68
C ARG A 70 3.79 22.64 19.48
N TRP A 71 2.86 22.33 18.57
CA TRP A 71 3.15 21.47 17.41
C TRP A 71 4.31 21.97 16.54
N TRP A 72 4.48 23.29 16.44
CA TRP A 72 5.56 23.93 15.69
C TRP A 72 6.74 24.37 16.56
N SER A 73 6.79 23.99 17.84
CA SER A 73 7.94 24.30 18.70
C SER A 73 8.93 23.16 18.67
N LEU A 74 10.19 23.44 18.35
CA LEU A 74 11.28 22.49 18.43
C LEU A 74 12.02 22.66 19.77
N SER A 75 12.25 21.55 20.45
CA SER A 75 13.16 21.45 21.59
C SER A 75 14.51 20.89 21.15
N PRO A 76 15.60 21.15 21.90
CA PRO A 76 16.89 20.53 21.63
C PRO A 76 16.83 18.99 21.60
N LEU A 77 15.96 18.39 22.42
CA LEU A 77 15.73 16.94 22.43
C LEU A 77 15.15 16.45 21.10
N ASP A 78 14.22 17.19 20.50
CA ASP A 78 13.67 16.85 19.17
C ASP A 78 14.77 16.84 18.11
N GLY A 79 15.72 17.77 18.20
CA GLY A 79 16.90 17.82 17.33
C GLY A 79 17.80 16.59 17.49
N VAL A 80 18.06 16.16 18.72
CA VAL A 80 18.85 14.93 18.99
C VAL A 80 18.14 13.69 18.45
N VAL A 81 16.84 13.53 18.73
CA VAL A 81 16.05 12.38 18.22
C VAL A 81 16.06 12.38 16.70
N ALA A 82 15.78 13.51 16.06
CA ALA A 82 15.79 13.63 14.60
C ALA A 82 17.18 13.33 14.02
N ALA A 83 18.26 13.85 14.61
CA ALA A 83 19.62 13.60 14.16
C ALA A 83 19.99 12.12 14.28
N VAL A 84 19.64 11.46 15.38
CA VAL A 84 19.87 10.02 15.57
C VAL A 84 19.05 9.21 14.56
N LEU A 85 17.78 9.55 14.33
CA LEU A 85 16.93 8.87 13.34
C LEU A 85 17.47 9.04 11.91
N VAL A 86 17.90 10.24 11.54
CA VAL A 86 18.48 10.51 10.22
C VAL A 86 19.83 9.80 10.07
N TRP A 87 20.70 9.87 11.08
CA TRP A 87 21.97 9.15 11.07
C TRP A 87 21.76 7.64 10.92
N TRP A 88 20.89 7.07 11.77
CA TRP A 88 20.54 5.65 11.72
C TRP A 88 19.91 5.26 10.38
N HIS A 89 19.15 6.13 9.72
CA HIS A 89 18.60 5.83 8.40
C HIS A 89 19.69 5.55 7.34
N PHE A 90 20.86 6.18 7.46
CA PHE A 90 21.96 5.99 6.50
C PHE A 90 22.97 4.92 6.91
N VAL A 91 23.28 4.80 8.20
CA VAL A 91 24.33 3.88 8.69
C VAL A 91 23.81 2.74 9.57
N GLY A 92 22.53 2.76 9.92
CA GLY A 92 21.90 1.78 10.79
C GLY A 92 21.72 0.44 10.10
N ALA A 93 21.62 -0.61 10.90
CA ALA A 93 21.36 -1.96 10.40
C ALA A 93 19.90 -2.07 9.92
N ASN A 94 19.74 -2.63 8.73
CA ASN A 94 18.45 -3.11 8.22
C ASN A 94 17.97 -4.33 9.01
N THR A 95 16.69 -4.66 8.86
CA THR A 95 16.10 -5.88 9.43
C THR A 95 16.31 -7.07 8.50
N ALA A 96 16.05 -8.28 9.00
CA ALA A 96 16.35 -9.51 8.27
C ALA A 96 15.50 -9.70 6.99
N ASP A 97 14.35 -9.02 6.90
CA ASP A 97 13.34 -9.21 5.85
C ASP A 97 13.20 -7.97 4.92
N ASP A 98 14.21 -7.10 4.89
CA ASP A 98 14.20 -5.88 4.05
C ASP A 98 14.55 -6.17 2.57
N GLY A 99 14.85 -7.43 2.23
CA GLY A 99 15.21 -7.89 0.88
C GLY A 99 14.04 -8.31 0.00
#